data_AF-A0A3E1P4T7-F1
#
_entry.id   AF-A0A3E1P4T7-F1
#
_cell.length_a   1.000
_cell.length_b   1.000
_cell.length_c   1.000
_cell.angle_alpha   90.00
_cell.angle_beta   90.00
_cell.angle_gamma   90.00
#
_symmetry.space_group_name_H-M   'P 1'
#
loop_
_entity.id
_entity.type
_entity.pdbx_description
1 polymer ?
#
loop_
_entity_poly.entity_id
_entity_poly.type
_entity_poly.pdbx_seq_one_letter_code
_entity_poly.pdbx_strand_id
1 'polypeptide(L)'
;MNTTTLHHFHIPVLGLGYTIDTPAKVARFGISSVISITDDVVIESMRAHYSKLLDHPYEPISERAEDHRARRITSYLDLIHEMVERQMTTLRALPFFEDNELSKYFELLPDDVPVKQLYLKMMDGEPVDQDYLRSQLVAGAIDVNIMCKVDNLRTDANGDLLPEKYSDAIAALRGFADSKLSSSVVLSAGYNPRLYNYVEQLPDFLPDEEGKLKKKIILKVSDYRSALIQGKLFAKKGIWISEFRIESGLNCGGHAFATDGLLLGPILEEFRTKRADLAAELFALCSAAKNYPVQPPQLITVQGGIGTAHEQEFLLEYYAMDATGWGSPFLLVPEATNVDAETLQQLATAKQEDYYVSDASPLGVPFNNLRNTSSERQRETRIAKNRPGSPCYKKFLVTDTQFTKTPICTASREYQHLKIKELESQHLSEEEYKAAFEKIVVKDCLCEGLTTSVLINNELPLNHNLSAVTICPGPNLAYFSGTFSLAEMVNHIYGRVNILNKLYRPNMFINELHLYIDYFKKKLATSSSLTAQQAKSLQTFKKNLLSGIEYYKQLAEQFKKESNEYIAQMRAELDNAVMTLNLPSFNPCPTV
;
A
#
# COMPACT_ATOMS: atom_id res chain seq x y z
N MET A 1 -28.60 -0.85 -1.84
CA MET A 1 -28.21 -0.45 -3.21
C MET A 1 -26.76 -0.86 -3.38
N ASN A 2 -26.49 -1.79 -4.29
CA ASN A 2 -25.11 -2.17 -4.60
C ASN A 2 -24.41 -0.94 -5.15
N THR A 3 -23.34 -0.49 -4.49
CA THR A 3 -22.37 0.42 -5.11
C THR A 3 -21.79 -0.33 -6.30
N THR A 4 -22.23 0.00 -7.51
CA THR A 4 -21.71 -0.61 -8.74
C THR A 4 -20.24 -0.22 -8.88
N THR A 5 -19.34 -1.13 -8.52
CA THR A 5 -17.91 -0.98 -8.79
C THR A 5 -17.70 -1.10 -10.28
N LEU A 6 -17.29 -0.02 -10.94
CA LEU A 6 -17.08 0.00 -12.39
C LEU A 6 -15.75 -0.61 -12.82
N HIS A 7 -14.78 -0.68 -11.92
CA HIS A 7 -13.49 -1.32 -12.13
C HIS A 7 -13.29 -2.46 -11.13
N HIS A 8 -12.72 -3.57 -11.61
CA HIS A 8 -12.27 -4.70 -10.78
C HIS A 8 -10.87 -4.50 -10.17
N PHE A 9 -10.32 -3.29 -10.26
CA PHE A 9 -9.06 -2.94 -9.64
C PHE A 9 -9.11 -1.55 -8.99
N HIS A 10 -8.14 -1.29 -8.10
CA HIS A 10 -7.88 0.03 -7.54
C HIS A 10 -6.37 0.32 -7.48
N ILE A 11 -6.01 1.60 -7.35
CA ILE A 11 -4.63 2.03 -7.12
C ILE A 11 -4.42 2.18 -5.61
N PRO A 12 -3.67 1.27 -4.94
CA PRO A 12 -3.44 1.36 -3.51
C PRO A 12 -2.51 2.53 -3.17
N VAL A 13 -2.33 2.79 -1.87
CA VAL A 13 -1.39 3.82 -1.40
C VAL A 13 0.04 3.47 -1.85
N LEU A 14 0.73 4.42 -2.46
CA LEU A 14 2.13 4.27 -2.87
C LEU A 14 2.99 5.30 -2.13
N GLY A 15 3.81 4.82 -1.19
CA GLY A 15 4.64 5.66 -0.33
C GLY A 15 3.85 6.72 0.43
N LEU A 16 4.47 7.88 0.65
CA LEU A 16 3.84 9.01 1.33
C LEU A 16 3.35 10.09 0.37
N GLY A 17 4.03 10.29 -0.76
CA GLY A 17 3.72 11.34 -1.72
C GLY A 17 3.34 10.87 -3.14
N TYR A 18 3.61 9.61 -3.53
CA TYR A 18 3.44 9.21 -4.92
C TYR A 18 1.98 9.21 -5.38
N THR A 19 1.03 8.95 -4.47
CA THR A 19 -0.41 8.97 -4.76
C THR A 19 -1.18 10.13 -4.13
N ILE A 20 -0.48 11.18 -3.67
CA ILE A 20 -1.12 12.26 -2.89
C ILE A 20 -2.24 12.99 -3.66
N ASP A 21 -2.15 13.04 -5.00
CA ASP A 21 -3.10 13.68 -5.90
C ASP A 21 -3.67 12.72 -6.96
N THR A 22 -3.38 11.41 -6.86
CA THR A 22 -3.88 10.41 -7.81
C THR A 22 -5.40 10.47 -7.97
N PRO A 23 -6.22 10.64 -6.91
CA PRO A 23 -7.66 10.77 -7.12
C PRO A 23 -8.04 11.97 -8.00
N ALA A 24 -7.36 13.12 -7.88
CA ALA A 24 -7.60 14.26 -8.78
C ALA A 24 -7.20 13.97 -10.24
N LYS A 25 -6.32 12.99 -10.47
CA LYS A 25 -5.87 12.59 -11.81
C LYS A 25 -6.77 11.52 -12.44
N VAL A 26 -7.30 10.57 -11.66
CA VAL A 26 -7.96 9.37 -12.21
C VAL A 26 -9.40 9.13 -11.75
N ALA A 27 -9.88 9.78 -10.68
CA ALA A 27 -11.21 9.49 -10.14
C ALA A 27 -12.32 9.80 -11.15
N ARG A 28 -12.14 10.81 -12.02
CA ARG A 28 -13.12 11.10 -13.09
C ARG A 28 -13.35 9.94 -14.05
N PHE A 29 -12.42 8.98 -14.12
CA PHE A 29 -12.55 7.76 -14.93
C PHE A 29 -13.13 6.57 -14.17
N GLY A 30 -13.66 6.77 -12.96
CA GLY A 30 -14.19 5.68 -12.11
C GLY A 30 -13.13 4.90 -11.32
N ILE A 31 -11.85 5.23 -11.49
CA ILE A 31 -10.73 4.50 -10.86
C ILE A 31 -10.54 4.97 -9.41
N SER A 32 -10.72 4.06 -8.45
CA SER A 32 -10.52 4.34 -7.03
C SER A 32 -9.03 4.35 -6.67
N SER A 33 -8.62 5.29 -5.81
CA SER A 33 -7.22 5.42 -5.40
C SER A 33 -7.07 5.96 -3.98
N VAL A 34 -5.87 5.79 -3.39
CA VAL A 34 -5.63 6.06 -1.97
C VAL A 34 -4.57 7.14 -1.74
N ILE A 35 -4.91 8.17 -0.96
CA ILE A 35 -4.01 9.24 -0.50
C ILE A 35 -3.40 8.86 0.86
N SER A 36 -2.08 8.93 1.03
CA SER A 36 -1.50 8.88 2.38
C SER A 36 -1.72 10.20 3.11
N ILE A 37 -2.38 10.17 4.27
CA ILE A 37 -2.67 11.36 5.09
C ILE A 37 -1.74 11.48 6.31
N THR A 38 -0.56 10.86 6.24
CA THR A 38 0.42 10.85 7.34
C THR A 38 1.27 12.13 7.37
N ASP A 39 1.63 12.68 6.21
CA ASP A 39 2.52 13.84 6.09
C ASP A 39 1.72 15.11 5.82
N ASP A 40 1.38 15.84 6.88
CA ASP A 40 0.60 17.07 6.77
C ASP A 40 1.38 18.25 6.14
N VAL A 41 2.72 18.20 6.13
CA VAL A 41 3.57 19.24 5.54
C VAL A 41 3.47 19.21 4.02
N VAL A 42 3.54 18.02 3.44
CA VAL A 42 3.43 17.83 1.98
C VAL A 42 1.99 18.04 1.53
N ILE A 43 1.00 17.62 2.35
CA ILE A 43 -0.42 17.92 2.11
C ILE A 43 -0.67 19.42 2.01
N GLU A 44 -0.13 20.22 2.94
CA GLU A 44 -0.29 21.67 2.89
C GLU A 44 0.40 22.29 1.66
N SER A 45 1.56 21.73 1.26
CA SER A 45 2.27 22.17 0.05
C SER A 45 1.45 21.88 -1.22
N MET A 46 0.84 20.70 -1.32
CA MET A 46 -0.03 20.33 -2.43
C MET A 46 -1.34 21.11 -2.43
N ARG A 47 -1.90 21.42 -1.24
CA ARG A 47 -3.07 22.29 -1.12
C ARG A 47 -2.76 23.69 -1.67
N ALA A 48 -1.61 24.26 -1.33
CA ALA A 48 -1.18 25.54 -1.88
C ALA A 48 -1.01 25.49 -3.41
N HIS A 49 -0.37 24.44 -3.92
CA HIS A 49 -0.17 24.21 -5.35
C HIS A 49 -1.50 24.19 -6.12
N TYR A 50 -2.43 23.31 -5.71
CA TYR A 50 -3.71 23.16 -6.40
C TYR A 50 -4.62 24.37 -6.21
N SER A 51 -4.57 25.02 -5.04
CA SER A 51 -5.37 26.23 -4.84
C SER A 51 -4.93 27.33 -5.81
N LYS A 52 -3.62 27.49 -6.03
CA LYS A 52 -3.09 28.41 -7.05
C LYS A 52 -3.48 28.00 -8.47
N LEU A 53 -3.37 26.72 -8.82
CA LEU A 53 -3.70 26.21 -10.16
C LEU A 53 -5.17 26.44 -10.53
N LEU A 54 -6.06 26.40 -9.55
CA LEU A 54 -7.52 26.47 -9.73
C LEU A 54 -8.14 27.83 -9.39
N ASP A 55 -7.31 28.83 -9.07
CA ASP A 55 -7.76 30.13 -8.54
C ASP A 55 -8.72 29.97 -7.34
N HIS A 56 -8.43 29.00 -6.48
CA HIS A 56 -9.20 28.72 -5.28
C HIS A 56 -8.65 29.54 -4.10
N PRO A 57 -9.51 30.10 -3.22
CA PRO A 57 -9.07 30.79 -2.02
C PRO A 57 -8.11 29.95 -1.17
N TYR A 58 -6.98 30.54 -0.79
CA TYR A 58 -5.93 29.87 -0.02
C TYR A 58 -5.41 30.76 1.09
N GLU A 59 -5.61 30.29 2.32
CA GLU A 59 -4.92 30.81 3.51
C GLU A 59 -4.02 29.69 4.08
N PRO A 60 -2.71 29.94 4.25
CA PRO A 60 -1.81 28.95 4.83
C PRO A 60 -2.20 28.54 6.24
N ILE A 61 -2.22 27.23 6.53
CA ILE A 61 -2.39 26.74 7.89
C ILE A 61 -1.01 26.51 8.49
N SER A 62 -0.58 27.40 9.39
CA SER A 62 0.73 27.31 10.06
C SER A 62 0.82 26.11 11.00
N GLU A 63 2.02 25.54 11.18
CA GLU A 63 2.28 24.48 12.19
C GLU A 63 2.04 24.96 13.64
N ARG A 64 2.04 26.28 13.86
CA ARG A 64 1.71 26.88 15.16
C ARG A 64 0.21 27.03 15.39
N ALA A 65 -0.61 26.86 14.35
CA ALA A 65 -2.05 26.92 14.50
C ALA A 65 -2.53 25.74 15.35
N GLU A 66 -3.52 26.00 16.19
CA GLU A 66 -4.20 24.92 16.91
C GLU A 66 -4.74 23.91 15.88
N ASP A 67 -4.45 22.64 16.16
CA ASP A 67 -4.93 21.50 15.39
C ASP A 67 -4.59 21.56 13.89
N HIS A 68 -3.43 22.16 13.55
CA HIS A 68 -3.02 22.38 12.17
C HIS A 68 -3.07 21.11 11.31
N ARG A 69 -2.69 19.95 11.86
CA ARG A 69 -2.66 18.69 11.11
C ARG A 69 -4.05 18.27 10.64
N ALA A 70 -5.02 18.20 11.55
CA ALA A 70 -6.38 17.84 11.18
C ALA A 70 -6.93 18.84 10.16
N ARG A 71 -6.74 20.14 10.41
CA ARG A 71 -7.21 21.22 9.52
C ARG A 71 -6.59 21.18 8.12
N ARG A 72 -5.28 20.92 8.02
CA ARG A 72 -4.56 20.76 6.73
C ARG A 72 -5.13 19.59 5.95
N ILE A 73 -5.31 18.45 6.62
CA ILE A 73 -5.85 17.23 6.01
C ILE A 73 -7.30 17.46 5.55
N THR A 74 -8.19 17.97 6.40
CA THR A 74 -9.58 18.31 6.02
C THR A 74 -9.62 19.23 4.81
N SER A 75 -8.89 20.34 4.87
CA SER A 75 -8.91 21.36 3.82
C SER A 75 -8.38 20.83 2.48
N TYR A 76 -7.39 19.94 2.52
CA TYR A 76 -6.87 19.31 1.30
C TYR A 76 -7.84 18.29 0.72
N LEU A 77 -8.41 17.41 1.55
CA LEU A 77 -9.38 16.42 1.10
C LEU A 77 -10.64 17.05 0.51
N ASP A 78 -11.10 18.16 1.10
CA ASP A 78 -12.21 18.96 0.57
C ASP A 78 -11.87 19.59 -0.79
N LEU A 79 -10.65 20.12 -0.94
CA LEU A 79 -10.18 20.64 -2.23
C LEU A 79 -10.18 19.54 -3.31
N ILE A 80 -9.64 18.35 -3.00
CA ILE A 80 -9.63 17.22 -3.94
C ILE A 80 -11.04 16.75 -4.26
N HIS A 81 -11.94 16.72 -3.28
CA HIS A 81 -13.36 16.41 -3.50
C HIS A 81 -13.99 17.38 -4.50
N GLU A 82 -13.82 18.69 -4.28
CA GLU A 82 -14.35 19.72 -5.17
C GLU A 82 -13.76 19.65 -6.58
N MET A 83 -12.48 19.32 -6.71
CA MET A 83 -11.84 19.08 -8.01
C MET A 83 -12.50 17.94 -8.77
N VAL A 84 -12.74 16.81 -8.11
CA VAL A 84 -13.37 15.64 -8.73
C VAL A 84 -14.81 15.93 -9.11
N GLU A 85 -15.58 16.63 -8.28
CA GLU A 85 -16.96 17.05 -8.61
C GLU A 85 -17.01 17.97 -9.84
N ARG A 86 -16.10 18.94 -9.95
CA ARG A 86 -15.97 19.81 -11.13
C ARG A 86 -15.59 19.03 -12.38
N GLN A 87 -14.65 18.10 -12.26
CA GLN A 87 -14.24 17.22 -13.36
C GLN A 87 -15.41 16.34 -13.83
N MET A 88 -16.18 15.75 -12.91
CA MET A 88 -17.35 14.93 -13.25
C MET A 88 -18.47 15.75 -13.90
N THR A 89 -18.69 16.98 -13.44
CA THR A 89 -19.64 17.91 -14.07
C THR A 89 -19.23 18.22 -15.50
N THR A 90 -17.94 18.50 -15.73
CA THR A 90 -17.37 18.75 -17.06
C THR A 90 -17.51 17.51 -17.95
N LEU A 91 -17.13 16.33 -17.44
CA LEU A 91 -17.21 15.05 -18.14
C LEU A 91 -18.64 14.75 -18.61
N ARG A 92 -19.64 14.97 -17.75
CA ARG A 92 -21.06 14.78 -18.08
C ARG A 92 -21.55 15.68 -19.21
N ALA A 93 -20.95 16.85 -19.40
CA ALA A 93 -21.34 17.81 -20.43
C ALA A 93 -20.66 17.58 -21.80
N LEU A 94 -19.64 16.72 -21.87
CA LEU A 94 -18.91 16.45 -23.12
C LEU A 94 -19.78 15.72 -24.15
N PRO A 95 -19.62 16.01 -25.45
CA PRO A 95 -20.33 15.33 -26.52
C PRO A 95 -19.88 13.87 -26.66
N PHE A 96 -20.78 13.01 -27.13
CA PHE A 96 -20.45 11.66 -27.60
C PHE A 96 -19.90 11.72 -29.04
N PHE A 97 -19.26 10.63 -29.49
CA PHE A 97 -18.70 10.48 -30.85
C PHE A 97 -17.48 11.37 -31.17
N GLU A 98 -16.89 12.01 -30.15
CA GLU A 98 -15.63 12.73 -30.25
C GLU A 98 -14.55 12.00 -29.44
N ASP A 99 -13.29 12.12 -29.86
CA ASP A 99 -12.13 11.66 -29.09
C ASP A 99 -11.86 12.65 -27.94
N ASN A 100 -12.47 12.38 -26.77
CA ASN A 100 -12.42 13.25 -25.61
C ASN A 100 -12.42 12.45 -24.29
N GLU A 101 -12.42 13.14 -23.16
CA GLU A 101 -12.34 12.46 -21.85
C GLU A 101 -13.57 11.58 -21.55
N LEU A 102 -14.73 11.84 -22.18
CA LEU A 102 -15.92 11.00 -22.04
C LEU A 102 -15.78 9.70 -22.82
N SER A 103 -15.24 9.71 -24.05
CA SER A 103 -14.94 8.46 -24.75
C SER A 103 -13.90 7.64 -23.97
N LYS A 104 -12.84 8.30 -23.50
CA LYS A 104 -11.81 7.70 -22.65
C LYS A 104 -12.40 7.05 -21.39
N TYR A 105 -13.39 7.67 -20.74
CA TYR A 105 -14.08 7.08 -19.59
C TYR A 105 -14.61 5.67 -19.92
N PHE A 106 -15.40 5.54 -20.99
CA PHE A 106 -16.02 4.27 -21.34
C PHE A 106 -15.01 3.26 -21.90
N GLU A 107 -13.98 3.72 -22.61
CA GLU A 107 -12.93 2.87 -23.16
C GLU A 107 -12.09 2.20 -22.05
N LEU A 108 -11.84 2.92 -20.95
CA LEU A 108 -11.10 2.41 -19.80
C LEU A 108 -11.89 1.38 -18.98
N LEU A 109 -13.22 1.38 -19.02
CA LEU A 109 -14.04 0.39 -18.32
C LEU A 109 -13.71 -1.05 -18.78
N PRO A 110 -13.88 -2.07 -17.92
CA PRO A 110 -13.75 -3.47 -18.33
C PRO A 110 -14.89 -3.86 -19.28
N ASP A 111 -14.65 -4.90 -20.09
CA ASP A 111 -15.57 -5.27 -21.16
C ASP A 111 -16.83 -6.00 -20.66
N ASP A 112 -16.81 -6.58 -19.48
CA ASP A 112 -17.97 -7.23 -18.86
C ASP A 112 -18.92 -6.25 -18.15
N VAL A 113 -18.57 -4.97 -18.04
CA VAL A 113 -19.43 -3.97 -17.40
C VAL A 113 -20.55 -3.53 -18.35
N PRO A 114 -21.84 -3.64 -17.95
CA PRO A 114 -22.99 -3.38 -18.83
C PRO A 114 -23.01 -1.99 -19.46
N VAL A 115 -22.60 -0.94 -18.75
CA VAL A 115 -22.61 0.42 -19.30
C VAL A 115 -21.60 0.59 -20.45
N LYS A 116 -20.46 -0.12 -20.41
CA LYS A 116 -19.52 -0.12 -21.54
C LYS A 116 -20.13 -0.78 -22.77
N GLN A 117 -20.82 -1.90 -22.58
CA GLN A 117 -21.49 -2.61 -23.67
C GLN A 117 -22.58 -1.74 -24.34
N LEU A 118 -23.33 -0.96 -23.56
CA LEU A 118 -24.28 0.02 -24.10
C LEU A 118 -23.57 1.16 -24.86
N TYR A 119 -22.45 1.65 -24.35
CA TYR A 119 -21.63 2.65 -25.06
C TYR A 119 -21.12 2.12 -26.41
N LEU A 120 -20.60 0.88 -26.46
CA LEU A 120 -20.12 0.29 -27.71
C LEU A 120 -21.24 0.12 -28.74
N LYS A 121 -22.42 -0.35 -28.32
CA LYS A 121 -23.62 -0.41 -29.19
C LYS A 121 -23.99 0.94 -29.78
N MET A 122 -23.90 2.00 -28.98
CA MET A 122 -24.12 3.36 -29.47
C MET A 122 -23.08 3.76 -30.53
N MET A 123 -21.81 3.39 -30.33
CA MET A 123 -20.74 3.64 -31.31
C MET A 123 -20.94 2.86 -32.61
N ASP A 124 -21.57 1.68 -32.54
CA ASP A 124 -21.96 0.86 -33.69
C ASP A 124 -23.25 1.35 -34.39
N GLY A 125 -23.85 2.46 -33.91
CA GLY A 125 -25.02 3.09 -34.52
C GLY A 125 -26.37 2.58 -33.99
N GLU A 126 -26.39 1.75 -32.93
CA GLU A 126 -27.64 1.36 -32.27
C GLU A 126 -28.26 2.54 -31.48
N PRO A 127 -29.59 2.65 -31.42
CA PRO A 127 -30.26 3.69 -30.65
C PRO A 127 -30.14 3.42 -29.14
N VAL A 128 -29.21 4.11 -28.49
CA VAL A 128 -28.98 4.06 -27.03
C VAL A 128 -29.30 5.41 -26.41
N ASP A 129 -29.93 5.40 -25.24
CA ASP A 129 -30.21 6.61 -24.46
C ASP A 129 -28.91 7.19 -23.87
N GLN A 130 -28.52 8.35 -24.39
CA GLN A 130 -27.35 9.10 -23.95
C GLN A 130 -27.48 9.63 -22.52
N ASP A 131 -28.69 10.03 -22.11
CA ASP A 131 -28.93 10.53 -20.75
C ASP A 131 -28.79 9.40 -19.74
N TYR A 132 -29.23 8.19 -20.13
CA TYR A 132 -28.98 7.00 -19.34
C TYR A 132 -27.47 6.74 -19.19
N LEU A 133 -26.67 6.74 -20.28
CA LEU A 133 -25.21 6.56 -20.18
C LEU A 133 -24.55 7.60 -19.26
N ARG A 134 -24.97 8.87 -19.34
CA ARG A 134 -24.48 9.95 -18.47
C ARG A 134 -24.85 9.73 -17.01
N SER A 135 -26.03 9.17 -16.73
CA SER A 135 -26.49 8.86 -15.38
C SER A 135 -25.66 7.76 -14.69
N GLN A 136 -24.98 6.91 -15.48
CA GLN A 136 -24.13 5.84 -15.00
C GLN A 136 -22.68 6.29 -14.72
N LEU A 137 -22.33 7.56 -14.97
CA LEU A 137 -21.00 8.09 -14.69
C LEU A 137 -20.80 8.24 -13.17
N VAL A 138 -19.84 7.48 -12.63
CA VAL A 138 -19.50 7.45 -11.20
C VAL A 138 -18.01 7.70 -11.05
N ALA A 139 -17.65 8.62 -10.15
CA ALA A 139 -16.24 8.86 -9.84
C ALA A 139 -15.65 7.71 -9.01
N GLY A 140 -14.36 7.46 -9.19
CA GLY A 140 -13.59 6.59 -8.31
C GLY A 140 -13.50 7.15 -6.90
N ALA A 141 -13.39 6.27 -5.91
CA ALA A 141 -13.29 6.67 -4.51
C ALA A 141 -11.97 7.40 -4.23
N ILE A 142 -12.07 8.45 -3.40
CA ILE A 142 -10.94 9.19 -2.81
C ILE A 142 -10.68 8.59 -1.43
N ASP A 143 -10.09 7.41 -1.38
CA ASP A 143 -9.76 6.75 -0.12
C ASP A 143 -8.49 7.37 0.49
N VAL A 144 -8.31 7.19 1.80
CA VAL A 144 -7.13 7.70 2.52
C VAL A 144 -6.43 6.58 3.28
N ASN A 145 -5.13 6.71 3.57
CA ASN A 145 -4.37 5.75 4.34
C ASN A 145 -3.73 6.38 5.57
N ILE A 146 -3.84 5.66 6.70
CA ILE A 146 -3.15 5.96 7.95
C ILE A 146 -2.25 4.77 8.30
N MET A 147 -0.99 5.04 8.64
CA MET A 147 -0.11 4.05 9.27
C MET A 147 -0.33 4.08 10.79
N CYS A 148 -1.07 3.10 11.32
CA CYS A 148 -1.56 3.12 12.70
C CYS A 148 -0.45 3.24 13.76
N LYS A 149 0.73 2.66 13.51
CA LYS A 149 1.87 2.68 14.46
C LYS A 149 2.69 3.97 14.40
N VAL A 150 2.48 4.81 13.39
CA VAL A 150 3.15 6.11 13.27
C VAL A 150 2.26 7.16 13.91
N ASP A 151 2.29 7.19 15.25
CA ASP A 151 1.35 7.93 16.09
C ASP A 151 2.06 8.62 17.25
N ASN A 152 2.88 9.63 16.92
CA ASN A 152 3.60 10.40 17.94
C ASN A 152 2.62 11.24 18.78
N LEU A 153 2.85 11.24 20.09
CA LEU A 153 2.26 12.24 20.96
C LEU A 153 2.90 13.60 20.69
N ARG A 154 2.08 14.65 20.73
CA ARG A 154 2.52 16.03 20.48
C ARG A 154 2.63 16.79 21.78
N THR A 155 3.49 17.79 21.80
CA THR A 155 3.64 18.72 22.91
C THR A 155 3.23 20.12 22.50
N ASP A 156 2.83 20.94 23.46
CA ASP A 156 2.62 22.36 23.25
C ASP A 156 3.96 23.13 23.15
N ALA A 157 3.89 24.46 23.09
CA ALA A 157 5.07 25.32 23.03
C ALA A 157 5.93 25.30 24.32
N ASN A 158 5.34 24.91 25.46
CA ASN A 158 6.03 24.80 26.75
C ASN A 158 6.68 23.41 26.93
N GLY A 159 6.39 22.46 26.06
CA GLY A 159 6.86 21.08 26.13
C GLY A 159 5.92 20.14 26.89
N ASP A 160 4.73 20.60 27.26
CA ASP A 160 3.73 19.80 27.94
C ASP A 160 2.99 18.91 26.93
N LEU A 161 2.71 17.66 27.33
CA LEU A 161 1.99 16.71 26.47
C LEU A 161 0.57 17.21 26.17
N LEU A 162 0.24 17.28 24.89
CA LEU A 162 -1.11 17.55 24.44
C LEU A 162 -2.02 16.31 24.63
N PRO A 163 -3.34 16.52 24.75
CA PRO A 163 -4.31 15.43 24.76
C PRO A 163 -4.14 14.48 23.55
N GLU A 164 -4.44 13.19 23.75
CA GLU A 164 -4.24 12.14 22.73
C GLU A 164 -4.92 12.44 21.39
N LYS A 165 -6.02 13.22 21.37
CA LYS A 165 -6.70 13.62 20.12
C LYS A 165 -5.79 14.39 19.15
N TYR A 166 -4.70 14.98 19.64
CA TYR A 166 -3.70 15.71 18.85
C TYR A 166 -2.51 14.82 18.43
N SER A 167 -2.52 13.52 18.75
CA SER A 167 -1.50 12.60 18.26
C SER A 167 -1.55 12.48 16.74
N ASP A 168 -0.41 12.12 16.15
CA ASP A 168 -0.21 12.16 14.71
C ASP A 168 -1.28 11.38 13.92
N ALA A 169 -1.63 10.16 14.34
CA ALA A 169 -2.60 9.31 13.63
C ALA A 169 -4.05 9.70 13.94
N ILE A 170 -4.35 10.12 15.18
CA ILE A 170 -5.70 10.53 15.56
C ILE A 170 -6.06 11.87 14.92
N ALA A 171 -5.14 12.83 14.87
CA ALA A 171 -5.34 14.08 14.14
C ALA A 171 -5.59 13.84 12.64
N ALA A 172 -4.88 12.88 12.04
CA ALA A 172 -5.13 12.49 10.65
C ALA A 172 -6.51 11.86 10.45
N LEU A 173 -6.92 10.96 11.34
CA LEU A 173 -8.25 10.35 11.33
C LEU A 173 -9.36 11.40 11.47
N ARG A 174 -9.19 12.38 12.37
CA ARG A 174 -10.12 13.51 12.52
C ARG A 174 -10.19 14.35 11.26
N GLY A 175 -9.03 14.69 10.69
CA GLY A 175 -8.96 15.42 9.43
C GLY A 175 -9.76 14.75 8.30
N PHE A 176 -9.68 13.41 8.20
CA PHE A 176 -10.49 12.62 7.29
C PHE A 176 -11.97 12.60 7.66
N ALA A 177 -12.31 12.37 8.92
CA ALA A 177 -13.69 12.30 9.39
C ALA A 177 -14.43 13.62 9.15
N ASP A 178 -13.77 14.74 9.43
CA ASP A 178 -14.33 16.09 9.30
C ASP A 178 -14.42 16.58 7.84
N SER A 179 -13.80 15.87 6.88
CA SER A 179 -13.87 16.21 5.45
C SER A 179 -15.23 15.87 4.83
N LYS A 180 -15.52 16.51 3.69
CA LYS A 180 -16.73 16.29 2.87
C LYS A 180 -16.78 14.91 2.21
N LEU A 181 -15.68 14.15 2.22
CA LEU A 181 -15.59 12.86 1.54
C LEU A 181 -16.59 11.83 2.09
N SER A 182 -17.20 11.05 1.21
CA SER A 182 -17.91 9.83 1.56
C SER A 182 -17.12 8.62 1.05
N SER A 183 -16.02 8.30 1.73
CA SER A 183 -15.03 7.32 1.27
C SER A 183 -14.47 6.49 2.45
N SER A 184 -13.37 5.78 2.21
CA SER A 184 -12.81 4.85 3.19
C SER A 184 -11.45 5.29 3.72
N VAL A 185 -11.18 4.97 4.99
CA VAL A 185 -9.83 4.99 5.55
C VAL A 185 -9.25 3.58 5.56
N VAL A 186 -8.06 3.46 4.96
CA VAL A 186 -7.21 2.28 4.98
C VAL A 186 -6.34 2.33 6.23
N LEU A 187 -6.56 1.37 7.14
CA LEU A 187 -5.75 1.20 8.34
C LEU A 187 -4.63 0.20 8.06
N SER A 188 -3.38 0.69 8.12
CA SER A 188 -2.17 -0.04 7.74
C SER A 188 -1.13 -0.06 8.86
N ALA A 189 -0.06 -0.85 8.67
CA ALA A 189 1.07 -0.97 9.61
C ALA A 189 0.69 -1.50 11.02
N GLY A 190 -0.39 -2.29 11.12
CA GLY A 190 -0.78 -3.02 12.32
C GLY A 190 -1.78 -2.31 13.22
N TYR A 191 -1.96 -2.84 14.43
CA TYR A 191 -2.97 -2.39 15.39
C TYR A 191 -2.48 -1.24 16.28
N ASN A 192 -3.30 -0.20 16.44
CA ASN A 192 -3.13 0.86 17.44
C ASN A 192 -4.41 0.98 18.29
N PRO A 193 -4.40 0.58 19.58
CA PRO A 193 -5.56 0.66 20.46
C PRO A 193 -6.16 2.06 20.60
N ARG A 194 -5.32 3.11 20.68
CA ARG A 194 -5.79 4.49 20.86
C ARG A 194 -6.59 4.93 19.64
N LEU A 195 -6.05 4.70 18.44
CA LEU A 195 -6.72 5.02 17.19
C LEU A 195 -8.06 4.27 17.08
N TYR A 196 -8.07 2.96 17.36
CA TYR A 196 -9.28 2.14 17.23
C TYR A 196 -10.37 2.54 18.23
N ASN A 197 -9.98 2.93 19.44
CA ASN A 197 -10.91 3.48 20.43
C ASN A 197 -11.42 4.86 20.03
N TYR A 198 -10.60 5.67 19.36
CA TYR A 198 -11.01 7.00 18.92
C TYR A 198 -12.05 6.97 17.79
N VAL A 199 -11.98 5.98 16.88
CA VAL A 199 -12.96 5.80 15.80
C VAL A 199 -14.39 5.74 16.32
N GLU A 200 -14.63 5.12 17.48
CA GLU A 200 -15.95 5.01 18.12
C GLU A 200 -16.57 6.38 18.46
N GLN A 201 -15.75 7.42 18.62
CA GLN A 201 -16.19 8.78 18.94
C GLN A 201 -16.63 9.57 17.69
N LEU A 202 -16.44 9.02 16.50
CA LEU A 202 -16.67 9.70 15.23
C LEU A 202 -17.99 9.19 14.60
N PRO A 203 -19.06 10.01 14.58
CA PRO A 203 -20.39 9.55 14.19
C PRO A 203 -20.48 9.08 12.73
N ASP A 204 -19.68 9.66 11.84
CA ASP A 204 -19.71 9.33 10.41
C ASP A 204 -19.23 7.89 10.08
N PHE A 205 -18.64 7.17 11.05
CA PHE A 205 -18.29 5.75 10.94
C PHE A 205 -19.40 4.81 11.42
N LEU A 206 -20.49 5.35 11.94
CA LEU A 206 -21.69 4.61 12.35
C LEU A 206 -22.74 4.68 11.24
N PRO A 207 -23.65 3.69 11.15
CA PRO A 207 -24.71 3.70 10.17
C PRO A 207 -25.68 4.85 10.43
N ASP A 208 -26.18 5.48 9.37
CA ASP A 208 -27.35 6.36 9.42
C ASP A 208 -28.66 5.56 9.61
N GLU A 209 -29.81 6.26 9.61
CA GLU A 209 -31.13 5.64 9.78
C GLU A 209 -31.45 4.61 8.68
N GLU A 210 -30.86 4.76 7.49
CA GLU A 210 -30.95 3.83 6.36
C GLU A 210 -29.88 2.73 6.38
N GLY A 211 -28.98 2.70 7.38
CA GLY A 211 -27.91 1.72 7.47
C GLY A 211 -26.69 2.02 6.59
N LYS A 212 -26.57 3.21 6.02
CA LYS A 212 -25.45 3.62 5.16
C LYS A 212 -24.31 4.19 5.98
N LEU A 213 -23.09 3.94 5.51
CA LEU A 213 -21.85 4.42 6.12
C LEU A 213 -21.25 5.52 5.25
N LYS A 214 -21.15 6.73 5.80
CA LYS A 214 -20.48 7.85 5.14
C LYS A 214 -18.97 7.64 5.12
N LYS A 215 -18.37 7.24 6.25
CA LYS A 215 -16.95 6.90 6.37
C LYS A 215 -16.82 5.41 6.61
N LYS A 216 -15.96 4.77 5.82
CA LYS A 216 -15.77 3.30 5.84
C LYS A 216 -14.37 2.95 6.32
N ILE A 217 -14.19 1.72 6.78
CA ILE A 217 -12.87 1.19 7.16
C ILE A 217 -12.50 0.06 6.21
N ILE A 218 -11.31 0.20 5.62
CA ILE A 218 -10.58 -0.85 4.92
C ILE A 218 -9.47 -1.31 5.86
N LEU A 219 -9.50 -2.57 6.28
CA LEU A 219 -8.48 -3.14 7.14
C LEU A 219 -7.48 -3.94 6.31
N LYS A 220 -6.22 -3.49 6.28
CA LYS A 220 -5.14 -4.27 5.63
C LYS A 220 -4.71 -5.42 6.54
N VAL A 221 -4.72 -6.63 5.99
CA VAL A 221 -4.51 -7.87 6.74
C VAL A 221 -3.58 -8.81 5.99
N SER A 222 -2.83 -9.61 6.75
CA SER A 222 -1.93 -10.64 6.19
C SER A 222 -2.58 -12.02 6.17
N ASP A 223 -3.58 -12.28 7.01
CA ASP A 223 -4.22 -13.59 7.17
C ASP A 223 -5.62 -13.50 7.79
N TYR A 224 -6.40 -14.58 7.67
CA TYR A 224 -7.77 -14.65 8.18
C TYR A 224 -7.87 -14.43 9.70
N ARG A 225 -6.91 -14.93 10.46
CA ARG A 225 -6.90 -14.79 11.93
C ARG A 225 -6.76 -13.31 12.33
N SER A 226 -5.86 -12.59 11.69
CA SER A 226 -5.63 -11.16 11.93
C SER A 226 -6.85 -10.32 11.55
N ALA A 227 -7.54 -10.68 10.46
CA ALA A 227 -8.80 -10.07 10.05
C ALA A 227 -9.91 -10.30 11.08
N LEU A 228 -10.10 -11.54 11.53
CA LEU A 228 -11.13 -11.88 12.49
C LEU A 228 -10.90 -11.20 13.85
N ILE A 229 -9.67 -11.23 14.37
CA ILE A 229 -9.33 -10.63 15.67
C ILE A 229 -9.59 -9.12 15.64
N GLN A 230 -9.04 -8.43 14.64
CA GLN A 230 -9.18 -6.98 14.55
C GLN A 230 -10.60 -6.55 14.16
N GLY A 231 -11.27 -7.30 13.28
CA GLY A 231 -12.67 -7.10 12.95
C GLY A 231 -13.55 -7.16 14.20
N LYS A 232 -13.32 -8.14 15.09
CA LYS A 232 -14.03 -8.23 16.38
C LYS A 232 -13.79 -7.03 17.30
N LEU A 233 -12.61 -6.41 17.26
CA LEU A 233 -12.33 -5.21 18.07
C LEU A 233 -13.20 -4.03 17.64
N PHE A 234 -13.36 -3.83 16.33
CA PHE A 234 -14.24 -2.79 15.78
C PHE A 234 -15.72 -3.15 15.93
N ALA A 235 -16.09 -4.40 15.65
CA ALA A 235 -17.48 -4.83 15.68
C ALA A 235 -18.10 -4.71 17.08
N LYS A 236 -17.33 -5.00 18.14
CA LYS A 236 -17.75 -4.79 19.54
C LYS A 236 -18.04 -3.33 19.89
N LYS A 237 -17.58 -2.38 19.06
CA LYS A 237 -17.82 -0.93 19.17
C LYS A 237 -18.95 -0.45 18.25
N GLY A 238 -19.57 -1.37 17.51
CA GLY A 238 -20.56 -1.05 16.48
C GLY A 238 -19.96 -0.45 15.21
N ILE A 239 -18.66 -0.61 14.99
CA ILE A 239 -17.96 -0.10 13.80
C ILE A 239 -17.81 -1.23 12.79
N TRP A 240 -18.31 -1.02 11.58
CA TRP A 240 -18.26 -2.01 10.50
C TRP A 240 -16.96 -1.95 9.72
N ILE A 241 -16.36 -3.12 9.47
CA ILE A 241 -15.26 -3.26 8.51
C ILE A 241 -15.87 -3.52 7.13
N SER A 242 -15.80 -2.50 6.28
CA SER A 242 -16.38 -2.50 4.95
C SER A 242 -15.53 -3.30 3.95
N GLU A 243 -14.22 -3.41 4.20
CA GLU A 243 -13.30 -4.16 3.35
C GLU A 243 -12.17 -4.79 4.17
N PHE A 244 -11.86 -6.06 3.90
CA PHE A 244 -10.58 -6.68 4.25
C PHE A 244 -9.68 -6.70 3.02
N ARG A 245 -8.57 -5.96 3.09
CA ARG A 245 -7.59 -5.89 2.01
C ARG A 245 -6.40 -6.78 2.32
N ILE A 246 -6.36 -7.94 1.67
CA ILE A 246 -5.33 -8.96 1.86
C ILE A 246 -4.08 -8.54 1.10
N GLU A 247 -2.93 -8.61 1.75
CA GLU A 247 -1.64 -8.32 1.12
C GLU A 247 -0.74 -9.55 1.10
N SER A 248 -0.06 -9.78 -0.03
CA SER A 248 1.11 -10.66 -0.05
C SER A 248 2.16 -10.13 0.94
N GLY A 249 2.70 -11.03 1.76
CA GLY A 249 3.67 -10.66 2.79
C GLY A 249 4.99 -10.14 2.22
N LEU A 250 5.45 -10.68 1.08
CA LEU A 250 6.76 -10.35 0.50
C LEU A 250 6.69 -9.81 -0.94
N ASN A 251 5.62 -10.08 -1.69
CA ASN A 251 5.48 -9.71 -3.10
C ASN A 251 4.80 -8.33 -3.31
N CYS A 252 4.58 -7.57 -2.23
CA CYS A 252 4.07 -6.19 -2.26
C CYS A 252 5.20 -5.16 -2.30
N GLY A 253 4.94 -3.95 -2.80
CA GLY A 253 5.83 -2.82 -2.57
C GLY A 253 5.78 -2.35 -1.10
N GLY A 254 6.79 -1.60 -0.66
CA GLY A 254 6.87 -1.10 0.71
C GLY A 254 7.29 -2.19 1.71
N HIS A 255 6.74 -2.12 2.92
CA HIS A 255 7.12 -3.02 4.02
C HIS A 255 6.86 -4.49 3.67
N ALA A 256 7.88 -5.32 3.90
CA ALA A 256 7.87 -6.74 3.66
C ALA A 256 7.62 -7.47 4.99
N PHE A 257 6.41 -8.01 5.15
CA PHE A 257 5.97 -8.75 6.32
C PHE A 257 5.91 -10.24 6.00
N ALA A 258 7.04 -10.95 6.14
CA ALA A 258 7.02 -12.40 6.05
C ALA A 258 6.14 -12.97 7.17
N THR A 259 5.08 -13.69 6.80
CA THR A 259 4.33 -14.53 7.74
C THR A 259 5.22 -15.69 8.20
N ASP A 260 4.72 -16.56 9.09
CA ASP A 260 5.42 -17.79 9.47
C ASP A 260 5.40 -18.86 8.34
N GLY A 261 5.70 -18.47 7.10
CA GLY A 261 5.72 -19.34 5.92
C GLY A 261 4.34 -19.65 5.33
N LEU A 262 3.30 -18.90 5.71
CA LEU A 262 1.96 -19.00 5.12
C LEU A 262 1.94 -18.24 3.79
N LEU A 263 1.74 -18.96 2.69
CA LEU A 263 1.66 -18.40 1.34
C LEU A 263 0.26 -17.81 1.06
N LEU A 264 0.18 -16.90 0.09
CA LEU A 264 -1.04 -16.15 -0.21
C LEU A 264 -2.21 -17.04 -0.63
N GLY A 265 -2.00 -18.06 -1.46
CA GLY A 265 -3.10 -18.88 -1.99
C GLY A 265 -3.91 -19.59 -0.90
N PRO A 266 -3.26 -20.34 0.03
CA PRO A 266 -3.95 -20.91 1.19
C PRO A 266 -4.69 -19.86 2.05
N ILE A 267 -4.15 -18.64 2.15
CA ILE A 267 -4.81 -17.55 2.88
C ILE A 267 -6.09 -17.11 2.15
N LEU A 268 -6.00 -16.89 0.84
CA LEU A 268 -7.16 -16.55 0.00
C LEU A 268 -8.22 -17.64 0.01
N GLU A 269 -7.82 -18.91 0.03
CA GLU A 269 -8.72 -20.06 0.15
C GLU A 269 -9.51 -20.04 1.46
N GLU A 270 -8.84 -19.70 2.57
CA GLU A 270 -9.50 -19.59 3.88
C GLU A 270 -10.51 -18.44 3.88
N PHE A 271 -10.15 -17.27 3.33
CA PHE A 271 -11.09 -16.16 3.16
C PHE A 271 -12.28 -16.53 2.27
N ARG A 272 -12.04 -17.18 1.13
CA ARG A 272 -13.10 -17.65 0.22
C ARG A 272 -14.09 -18.56 0.96
N THR A 273 -13.57 -19.56 1.67
CA THR A 273 -14.39 -20.57 2.35
C THR A 273 -15.16 -20.00 3.53
N LYS A 274 -14.55 -19.07 4.29
CA LYS A 274 -15.12 -18.52 5.53
C LYS A 274 -15.73 -17.12 5.37
N ARG A 275 -15.86 -16.60 4.14
CA ARG A 275 -16.36 -15.24 3.85
C ARG A 275 -17.69 -14.93 4.54
N ALA A 276 -18.65 -15.84 4.41
CA ALA A 276 -19.99 -15.68 5.00
C ALA A 276 -19.95 -15.72 6.54
N ASP A 277 -19.17 -16.63 7.12
CA ASP A 277 -19.02 -16.77 8.57
C ASP A 277 -18.38 -15.53 9.18
N LEU A 278 -17.32 -15.00 8.55
CA LEU A 278 -16.66 -13.76 8.97
C LEU A 278 -17.65 -12.60 9.01
N ALA A 279 -18.40 -12.40 7.92
CA ALA A 279 -19.35 -11.30 7.82
C ALA A 279 -20.49 -11.45 8.86
N ALA A 280 -21.05 -12.64 9.01
CA ALA A 280 -22.14 -12.91 9.94
C ALA A 280 -21.69 -12.74 11.41
N GLU A 281 -20.50 -13.23 11.76
CA GLU A 281 -19.98 -13.10 13.13
C GLU A 281 -19.70 -11.62 13.49
N LEU A 282 -19.11 -10.85 12.57
CA LEU A 282 -18.87 -9.43 12.79
C LEU A 282 -20.18 -8.63 12.82
N PHE A 283 -21.16 -8.99 11.99
CA PHE A 283 -22.44 -8.29 11.96
C PHE A 283 -23.22 -8.51 13.26
N ALA A 284 -23.25 -9.74 13.78
CA ALA A 284 -23.88 -10.03 15.07
C ALA A 284 -23.29 -9.19 16.22
N LEU A 285 -21.97 -8.99 16.23
CA LEU A 285 -21.30 -8.13 17.21
C LEU A 285 -21.62 -6.64 17.00
N CYS A 286 -21.63 -6.17 15.75
CA CYS A 286 -21.98 -4.78 15.43
C CYS A 286 -23.41 -4.45 15.87
N SER A 287 -24.37 -5.30 15.49
CA SER A 287 -25.79 -5.15 15.80
C SER A 287 -26.08 -5.22 17.30
N ALA A 288 -25.26 -5.94 18.06
CA ALA A 288 -25.36 -5.95 19.53
C ALA A 288 -24.85 -4.65 20.17
N ALA A 289 -23.89 -3.97 19.54
CA ALA A 289 -23.30 -2.73 20.05
C ALA A 289 -24.06 -1.47 19.59
N LYS A 290 -24.60 -1.46 18.37
CA LYS A 290 -25.33 -0.36 17.74
C LYS A 290 -26.43 -0.91 16.84
N ASN A 291 -27.49 -0.14 16.61
CA ASN A 291 -28.58 -0.57 15.74
C ASN A 291 -28.14 -0.53 14.26
N TYR A 292 -27.95 -1.71 13.66
CA TYR A 292 -27.79 -1.85 12.21
C TYR A 292 -29.06 -2.45 11.62
N PRO A 293 -29.82 -1.73 10.77
CA PRO A 293 -31.05 -2.25 10.20
C PRO A 293 -30.80 -3.40 9.21
N VAL A 294 -29.69 -3.35 8.48
CA VAL A 294 -29.26 -4.35 7.49
C VAL A 294 -27.73 -4.50 7.57
N GLN A 295 -27.23 -5.70 7.28
CA GLN A 295 -25.80 -5.93 7.13
C GLN A 295 -25.24 -5.14 5.94
N PRO A 296 -24.32 -4.17 6.16
CA PRO A 296 -23.69 -3.48 5.05
C PRO A 296 -22.81 -4.44 4.23
N PRO A 297 -22.51 -4.13 2.96
CA PRO A 297 -21.58 -4.93 2.17
C PRO A 297 -20.22 -5.08 2.87
N GLN A 298 -19.61 -6.25 2.73
CA GLN A 298 -18.23 -6.53 3.16
C GLN A 298 -17.44 -7.07 1.97
N LEU A 299 -16.44 -6.28 1.58
CA LEU A 299 -15.55 -6.59 0.49
C LEU A 299 -14.32 -7.36 1.00
N ILE A 300 -13.82 -8.27 0.17
CA ILE A 300 -12.53 -8.92 0.34
C ILE A 300 -11.73 -8.66 -0.94
N THR A 301 -10.66 -7.90 -0.81
CA THR A 301 -9.77 -7.55 -1.93
C THR A 301 -8.38 -8.10 -1.69
N VAL A 302 -7.59 -8.21 -2.74
CA VAL A 302 -6.22 -8.74 -2.67
C VAL A 302 -5.24 -7.88 -3.46
N GLN A 303 -4.02 -7.76 -2.95
CA GLN A 303 -2.93 -7.10 -3.64
C GLN A 303 -1.58 -7.74 -3.36
N GLY A 304 -0.63 -7.49 -4.26
CA GLY A 304 0.74 -7.99 -4.18
C GLY A 304 1.07 -8.96 -5.30
N GLY A 305 2.13 -8.67 -6.05
CA GLY A 305 2.65 -9.57 -7.08
C GLY A 305 1.87 -9.67 -8.39
N ILE A 306 0.64 -9.16 -8.46
CA ILE A 306 -0.22 -9.23 -9.66
C ILE A 306 0.46 -8.50 -10.82
N GLY A 307 0.56 -9.16 -11.97
CA GLY A 307 1.24 -8.64 -13.16
C GLY A 307 0.62 -9.05 -14.49
N THR A 308 -0.45 -9.83 -14.52
CA THR A 308 -1.17 -10.16 -15.76
C THR A 308 -2.68 -10.10 -15.58
N ALA A 309 -3.40 -9.94 -16.69
CA ALA A 309 -4.85 -10.03 -16.71
C ALA A 309 -5.37 -11.41 -16.26
N HIS A 310 -4.70 -12.49 -16.67
CA HIS A 310 -5.05 -13.86 -16.25
C HIS A 310 -4.93 -14.05 -14.74
N GLU A 311 -3.91 -13.46 -14.10
CA GLU A 311 -3.77 -13.50 -12.64
C GLU A 311 -4.89 -12.74 -11.95
N GLN A 312 -5.20 -11.51 -12.40
CA GLN A 312 -6.32 -10.75 -11.87
C GLN A 312 -7.62 -11.55 -11.99
N GLU A 313 -7.91 -12.04 -13.19
CA GLU A 313 -9.14 -12.78 -13.46
C GLU A 313 -9.24 -14.06 -12.63
N PHE A 314 -8.12 -14.78 -12.45
CA PHE A 314 -8.07 -15.93 -11.56
C PHE A 314 -8.40 -15.57 -10.11
N LEU A 315 -7.91 -14.45 -9.60
CA LEU A 315 -8.23 -13.97 -8.24
C LEU A 315 -9.73 -13.61 -8.10
N LEU A 316 -10.32 -13.00 -9.12
CA LEU A 316 -11.74 -12.64 -9.13
C LEU A 316 -12.63 -13.88 -9.24
N GLU A 317 -12.33 -14.81 -10.15
CA GLU A 317 -13.17 -15.98 -10.44
C GLU A 317 -12.98 -17.12 -9.44
N TYR A 318 -11.73 -17.57 -9.23
CA TYR A 318 -11.46 -18.73 -8.39
C TYR A 318 -11.57 -18.38 -6.91
N TYR A 319 -10.94 -17.29 -6.48
CA TYR A 319 -10.94 -16.87 -5.08
C TYR A 319 -12.16 -16.03 -4.68
N ALA A 320 -13.01 -15.62 -5.64
CA ALA A 320 -14.16 -14.77 -5.42
C ALA A 320 -13.79 -13.45 -4.71
N MET A 321 -12.63 -12.88 -5.07
CA MET A 321 -12.21 -11.56 -4.62
C MET A 321 -13.06 -10.50 -5.30
N ASP A 322 -13.43 -9.44 -4.57
CA ASP A 322 -14.28 -8.38 -5.11
C ASP A 322 -13.50 -7.41 -6.02
N ALA A 323 -12.21 -7.23 -5.76
CA ALA A 323 -11.31 -6.42 -6.58
C ALA A 323 -9.83 -6.75 -6.28
N THR A 324 -8.94 -6.27 -7.15
CA THR A 324 -7.49 -6.37 -6.96
C THR A 324 -6.80 -5.01 -6.79
N GLY A 325 -5.68 -4.96 -6.08
CA GLY A 325 -4.86 -3.75 -5.93
C GLY A 325 -3.62 -3.80 -6.82
N TRP A 326 -3.49 -2.82 -7.73
CA TRP A 326 -2.34 -2.69 -8.63
C TRP A 326 -1.47 -1.51 -8.17
N GLY A 327 -0.41 -1.82 -7.43
CA GLY A 327 0.45 -0.80 -6.83
C GLY A 327 1.68 -0.45 -7.68
N SER A 328 2.73 -1.26 -7.55
CA SER A 328 4.03 -0.99 -8.19
C SER A 328 3.97 -0.70 -9.69
N PRO A 329 3.14 -1.37 -10.51
CA PRO A 329 3.02 -1.03 -11.93
C PRO A 329 2.60 0.43 -12.19
N PHE A 330 1.77 1.03 -11.32
CA PHE A 330 1.36 2.44 -11.46
C PHE A 330 2.48 3.44 -11.15
N LEU A 331 3.60 3.03 -10.53
CA LEU A 331 4.80 3.87 -10.42
C LEU A 331 5.43 4.17 -11.80
N LEU A 332 5.10 3.38 -12.83
CA LEU A 332 5.51 3.61 -14.22
C LEU A 332 4.48 4.42 -15.02
N VAL A 333 3.45 4.98 -14.36
CA VAL A 333 2.35 5.74 -15.00
C VAL A 333 2.36 7.19 -14.50
N PRO A 334 3.05 8.12 -15.21
CA PRO A 334 3.16 9.52 -14.82
C PRO A 334 1.82 10.26 -14.78
N GLU A 335 0.85 9.81 -15.59
CA GLU A 335 -0.52 10.34 -15.61
C GLU A 335 -1.27 10.09 -14.30
N ALA A 336 -0.86 9.10 -13.50
CA ALA A 336 -1.55 8.70 -12.28
C ALA A 336 -0.75 8.98 -11.01
N THR A 337 0.58 9.01 -11.05
CA THR A 337 1.43 9.10 -9.85
C THR A 337 2.44 10.26 -9.94
N ASN A 338 3.16 10.52 -8.85
CA ASN A 338 4.18 11.58 -8.77
C ASN A 338 5.59 11.03 -8.62
N VAL A 339 6.01 10.13 -9.52
CA VAL A 339 7.40 9.69 -9.60
C VAL A 339 8.18 10.71 -10.45
N ASP A 340 9.26 11.26 -9.90
CA ASP A 340 10.11 12.22 -10.60
C ASP A 340 10.83 11.57 -11.79
N ALA A 341 11.24 12.38 -12.77
CA ALA A 341 11.82 11.89 -14.02
C ALA A 341 13.07 11.02 -13.83
N GLU A 342 13.95 11.33 -12.86
CA GLU A 342 15.16 10.53 -12.62
C GLU A 342 14.76 9.15 -12.08
N THR A 343 13.92 9.11 -11.05
CA THR A 343 13.45 7.86 -10.44
C THR A 343 12.62 7.02 -11.42
N LEU A 344 11.76 7.66 -12.23
CA LEU A 344 10.95 6.99 -13.24
C LEU A 344 11.82 6.30 -14.29
N GLN A 345 12.87 6.98 -14.76
CA GLN A 345 13.82 6.40 -15.71
C GLN A 345 14.61 5.23 -15.10
N GLN A 346 14.95 5.31 -13.81
CA GLN A 346 15.57 4.20 -13.08
C GLN A 346 14.63 2.99 -13.04
N LEU A 347 13.36 3.17 -12.66
CA LEU A 347 12.38 2.06 -12.63
C LEU A 347 12.17 1.45 -14.03
N ALA A 348 12.04 2.30 -15.06
CA ALA A 348 11.78 1.88 -16.43
C ALA A 348 12.89 1.02 -17.04
N THR A 349 14.10 1.09 -16.47
CA THR A 349 15.31 0.39 -16.96
C THR A 349 15.89 -0.59 -15.95
N ALA A 350 15.29 -0.71 -14.76
CA ALA A 350 15.74 -1.57 -13.69
C ALA A 350 15.65 -3.05 -14.07
N LYS A 351 16.63 -3.81 -13.62
CA LYS A 351 16.69 -5.26 -13.78
C LYS A 351 16.24 -5.96 -12.50
N GLN A 352 16.04 -7.27 -12.59
CA GLN A 352 15.59 -8.07 -11.45
C GLN A 352 16.50 -7.94 -10.23
N GLU A 353 17.83 -7.87 -10.42
CA GLU A 353 18.83 -7.74 -9.36
C GLU A 353 18.85 -6.36 -8.66
N ASP A 354 18.21 -5.35 -9.26
CA ASP A 354 18.07 -4.01 -8.68
C ASP A 354 16.99 -3.96 -7.61
N TYR A 355 16.06 -4.92 -7.61
CA TYR A 355 15.01 -5.06 -6.61
C TYR A 355 15.47 -5.98 -5.47
N TYR A 356 15.35 -5.52 -4.23
CA TYR A 356 15.77 -6.32 -3.08
C TYR A 356 15.00 -5.95 -1.81
N VAL A 357 14.88 -6.92 -0.89
CA VAL A 357 14.41 -6.66 0.47
C VAL A 357 15.57 -6.08 1.28
N SER A 358 15.38 -4.87 1.82
CA SER A 358 16.39 -4.12 2.56
C SER A 358 16.02 -3.93 4.03
N ASP A 359 17.04 -3.76 4.88
CA ASP A 359 16.89 -3.39 6.29
C ASP A 359 16.89 -1.86 6.50
N ALA A 360 16.69 -1.06 5.44
CA ALA A 360 16.84 0.39 5.51
C ALA A 360 15.73 1.09 6.33
N SER A 361 14.67 0.38 6.74
CA SER A 361 13.53 1.03 7.41
C SER A 361 13.92 1.48 8.82
N PRO A 362 13.59 2.73 9.19
CA PRO A 362 13.76 3.18 10.56
C PRO A 362 12.90 2.42 11.58
N LEU A 363 11.82 1.77 11.13
CA LEU A 363 10.87 1.05 11.98
C LEU A 363 11.32 -0.38 12.32
N GLY A 364 12.49 -0.81 11.85
CA GLY A 364 13.00 -2.16 12.10
C GLY A 364 12.27 -3.27 11.35
N VAL A 365 11.43 -2.92 10.37
CA VAL A 365 10.73 -3.85 9.48
C VAL A 365 11.39 -3.80 8.11
N PRO A 366 11.78 -4.94 7.51
CA PRO A 366 12.32 -4.95 6.15
C PRO A 366 11.32 -4.35 5.15
N PHE A 367 11.82 -3.81 4.04
CA PHE A 367 10.96 -3.32 2.97
C PHE A 367 11.63 -3.52 1.60
N ASN A 368 10.81 -3.73 0.57
CA ASN A 368 11.26 -3.84 -0.81
C ASN A 368 11.82 -2.49 -1.27
N ASN A 369 13.02 -2.50 -1.83
CA ASN A 369 13.78 -1.31 -2.17
C ASN A 369 14.40 -1.45 -3.56
N LEU A 370 14.77 -0.32 -4.15
CA LEU A 370 15.47 -0.23 -5.43
C LEU A 370 16.91 0.23 -5.20
N ARG A 371 17.87 -0.42 -5.86
CA ARG A 371 19.27 -0.02 -5.83
C ARG A 371 19.52 1.29 -6.58
N ASN A 372 20.60 1.97 -6.20
CA ASN A 372 21.14 3.16 -6.86
C ASN A 372 20.23 4.39 -6.83
N THR A 373 19.24 4.43 -5.92
CA THR A 373 18.38 5.61 -5.75
C THR A 373 19.20 6.83 -5.30
N SER A 374 18.67 8.03 -5.53
CA SER A 374 19.32 9.26 -5.04
C SER A 374 19.41 9.30 -3.49
N SER A 375 18.47 8.65 -2.78
CA SER A 375 18.57 8.45 -1.32
C SER A 375 19.72 7.55 -0.89
N GLU A 376 19.95 6.43 -1.58
CA GLU A 376 21.08 5.54 -1.31
C GLU A 376 22.42 6.26 -1.52
N ARG A 377 22.58 6.96 -2.66
CA ARG A 377 23.80 7.76 -2.92
C ARG A 377 24.02 8.86 -1.88
N GLN A 378 22.94 9.49 -1.41
CA GLN A 378 23.02 10.47 -0.33
C GLN A 378 23.46 9.84 0.99
N ARG A 379 22.94 8.65 1.33
CA ARG A 379 23.32 7.88 2.52
C ARG A 379 24.82 7.54 2.48
N GLU A 380 25.29 6.98 1.38
CA GLU A 380 26.71 6.64 1.17
C GLU A 380 27.62 7.88 1.29
N THR A 381 27.22 9.00 0.67
CA THR A 381 27.96 10.27 0.79
C THR A 381 28.07 10.75 2.23
N ARG A 382 27.02 10.55 3.04
CA ARG A 382 27.01 10.93 4.46
C ARG A 382 27.91 10.02 5.29
N ILE A 383 27.90 8.72 5.01
CA ILE A 383 28.80 7.74 5.64
C ILE A 383 30.26 8.11 5.34
N ALA A 384 30.60 8.35 4.07
CA ALA A 384 31.96 8.73 3.66
C ALA A 384 32.46 10.03 4.30
N LYS A 385 31.55 10.94 4.70
CA LYS A 385 31.84 12.18 5.41
C LYS A 385 31.88 12.02 6.94
N ASN A 386 31.82 10.80 7.47
CA ASN A 386 31.69 10.49 8.90
C ASN A 386 30.51 11.22 9.57
N ARG A 387 29.41 11.38 8.82
CA ARG A 387 28.17 12.03 9.30
C ARG A 387 26.94 11.23 8.86
N PRO A 388 26.88 9.93 9.16
CA PRO A 388 25.79 9.07 8.73
C PRO A 388 24.45 9.52 9.36
N GLY A 389 23.34 9.15 8.73
CA GLY A 389 22.00 9.54 9.17
C GLY A 389 21.53 10.93 8.72
N SER A 390 20.20 11.09 8.70
CA SER A 390 19.50 12.31 8.30
C SER A 390 19.39 13.32 9.46
N PRO A 391 19.36 14.64 9.20
CA PRO A 391 19.01 15.64 10.22
C PRO A 391 17.65 15.43 10.89
N CYS A 392 16.73 14.69 10.26
CA CYS A 392 15.41 14.32 10.79
C CYS A 392 14.51 15.54 11.16
N TYR A 393 14.23 16.41 10.18
CA TYR A 393 13.40 17.59 10.38
C TYR A 393 11.91 17.26 10.63
N LYS A 394 11.33 16.35 9.85
CA LYS A 394 9.90 15.96 9.95
C LYS A 394 9.53 15.15 11.20
N LYS A 395 10.46 14.35 11.73
CA LYS A 395 10.30 13.55 12.97
C LYS A 395 9.10 12.60 13.03
N PHE A 396 8.47 12.20 11.91
CA PHE A 396 7.32 11.29 11.97
C PHE A 396 7.67 9.87 12.47
N LEU A 397 8.88 9.38 12.18
CA LEU A 397 9.33 8.03 12.55
C LEU A 397 10.25 8.02 13.79
N VAL A 398 10.00 8.89 14.77
CA VAL A 398 10.75 8.92 16.04
C VAL A 398 10.13 7.96 17.04
N THR A 399 10.77 6.80 17.24
CA THR A 399 10.20 5.73 18.08
C THR A 399 11.17 5.19 19.12
N ASP A 400 12.46 5.52 19.02
CA ASP A 400 13.52 4.91 19.81
C ASP A 400 13.98 5.81 20.96
N THR A 401 14.02 5.27 22.18
CA THR A 401 14.46 5.97 23.40
C THR A 401 15.71 5.34 24.02
N GLN A 402 16.52 4.58 23.24
CA GLN A 402 17.72 3.90 23.76
C GLN A 402 18.70 4.91 24.38
N PHE A 403 18.86 6.08 23.75
CA PHE A 403 19.89 7.06 24.14
C PHE A 403 19.35 8.38 24.71
N THR A 404 18.07 8.66 24.50
CA THR A 404 17.44 9.95 24.82
C THR A 404 16.08 9.74 25.49
N LYS A 405 15.68 10.69 26.35
CA LYS A 405 14.34 10.67 26.97
C LYS A 405 13.23 10.90 25.94
N THR A 406 13.45 11.85 25.04
CA THR A 406 12.57 12.10 23.89
C THR A 406 12.93 11.10 22.79
N PRO A 407 11.95 10.41 22.17
CA PRO A 407 12.24 9.48 21.09
C PRO A 407 12.99 10.14 19.94
N ILE A 408 13.96 9.42 19.38
CA ILE A 408 14.68 9.79 18.16
C ILE A 408 14.51 8.69 17.10
N CYS A 409 14.78 9.04 15.84
CA CYS A 409 14.64 8.12 14.72
C CYS A 409 15.93 7.33 14.51
N THR A 410 15.86 6.03 14.26
CA THR A 410 17.07 5.21 14.01
C THR A 410 17.82 5.58 12.73
N ALA A 411 17.16 6.25 11.78
CA ALA A 411 17.78 6.87 10.60
C ALA A 411 18.29 8.30 10.85
N SER A 412 18.14 8.84 12.06
CA SER A 412 18.64 10.18 12.39
C SER A 412 20.16 10.16 12.61
N ARG A 413 20.81 11.28 12.29
CA ARG A 413 22.23 11.50 12.56
C ARG A 413 22.54 11.37 14.04
N GLU A 414 21.64 11.86 14.89
CA GLU A 414 21.78 11.79 16.35
C GLU A 414 21.85 10.33 16.83
N TYR A 415 20.87 9.52 16.44
CA TYR A 415 20.85 8.10 16.82
C TYR A 415 22.07 7.35 16.30
N GLN A 416 22.38 7.48 15.00
CA GLN A 416 23.49 6.73 14.41
C GLN A 416 24.84 7.12 15.04
N HIS A 417 25.06 8.40 15.33
CA HIS A 417 26.26 8.86 16.04
C HIS A 417 26.39 8.22 17.43
N LEU A 418 25.31 8.21 18.22
CA LEU A 418 25.31 7.61 19.56
C LEU A 418 25.52 6.10 19.50
N LYS A 419 24.89 5.43 18.53
CA LYS A 419 25.01 3.98 18.33
C LYS A 419 26.39 3.56 17.84
N ILE A 420 27.03 4.35 16.99
CA ILE A 420 28.41 4.11 16.53
C ILE A 420 29.39 4.29 17.69
N LYS A 421 29.21 5.29 18.56
CA LYS A 421 30.04 5.44 19.77
C LYS A 421 29.90 4.26 20.73
N GLU A 422 28.67 3.76 20.93
CA GLU A 422 28.43 2.54 21.70
C GLU A 422 29.18 1.35 21.07
N LEU A 423 29.13 1.21 19.74
CA LEU A 423 29.83 0.15 19.01
C LEU A 423 31.36 0.23 19.14
N GLU A 424 31.93 1.44 19.05
CA GLU A 424 33.37 1.67 19.23
C GLU A 424 33.86 1.26 20.63
N SER A 425 33.02 1.36 21.65
CA SER A 425 33.37 0.97 23.02
C SER A 425 33.39 -0.54 23.27
N GLN A 426 32.89 -1.35 22.33
CA GLN A 426 32.80 -2.81 22.47
C GLN A 426 34.09 -3.56 22.09
N HIS A 427 35.07 -2.87 21.48
CA HIS A 427 36.37 -3.46 21.10
C HIS A 427 36.26 -4.78 20.31
N LEU A 428 35.32 -4.83 19.37
CA LEU A 428 35.06 -5.99 18.51
C LEU A 428 36.20 -6.23 17.51
N SER A 429 36.24 -7.44 16.92
CA SER A 429 37.07 -7.69 15.73
C SER A 429 36.65 -6.79 14.57
N GLU A 430 37.54 -6.59 13.58
CA GLU A 430 37.28 -5.74 12.43
C GLU A 430 36.05 -6.22 11.63
N GLU A 431 35.92 -7.53 11.44
CA GLU A 431 34.80 -8.15 10.75
C GLU A 431 33.46 -7.94 11.48
N GLU A 432 33.44 -8.15 12.80
CA GLU A 432 32.25 -7.95 13.63
C GLU A 432 31.85 -6.48 13.70
N TYR A 433 32.84 -5.58 13.86
CA TYR A 433 32.61 -4.14 13.86
C TYR A 433 31.99 -3.70 12.54
N LYS A 434 32.55 -4.11 11.39
CA LYS A 434 32.03 -3.75 10.06
C LYS A 434 30.60 -4.24 9.86
N ALA A 435 30.30 -5.49 10.26
CA ALA A 435 28.96 -6.05 10.15
C ALA A 435 27.93 -5.32 11.05
N ALA A 436 28.34 -4.92 12.27
CA ALA A 436 27.50 -4.15 13.18
C ALA A 436 27.31 -2.70 12.71
N PHE A 437 28.36 -2.07 12.19
CA PHE A 437 28.34 -0.72 11.64
C PHE A 437 27.35 -0.63 10.48
N GLU A 438 27.38 -1.58 9.54
CA GLU A 438 26.47 -1.60 8.39
C GLU A 438 25.00 -1.63 8.82
N LYS A 439 24.66 -2.44 9.84
CA LYS A 439 23.29 -2.50 10.39
C LYS A 439 22.80 -1.16 10.97
N ILE A 440 23.72 -0.31 11.42
CA ILE A 440 23.42 1.02 11.94
C ILE A 440 23.20 2.00 10.79
N VAL A 441 24.12 2.03 9.82
CA VAL A 441 24.16 3.08 8.80
C VAL A 441 23.26 2.82 7.60
N VAL A 442 22.78 1.59 7.39
CA VAL A 442 21.88 1.20 6.29
C VAL A 442 20.53 1.95 6.30
N LYS A 443 20.18 2.63 7.40
CA LYS A 443 18.86 3.26 7.57
C LYS A 443 18.66 4.51 6.71
N ASP A 444 17.54 4.57 5.99
CA ASP A 444 17.14 5.68 5.13
C ASP A 444 16.07 6.57 5.77
N CYS A 445 16.05 7.86 5.39
CA CYS A 445 15.03 8.80 5.85
C CYS A 445 13.77 8.72 4.98
N LEU A 446 12.83 7.83 5.37
CA LEU A 446 11.59 7.62 4.62
C LEU A 446 10.64 8.85 4.62
N CYS A 447 10.66 9.67 5.67
CA CYS A 447 9.78 10.85 5.78
C CYS A 447 10.04 11.88 4.67
N GLU A 448 11.30 12.07 4.30
CA GLU A 448 11.68 12.97 3.21
C GLU A 448 11.62 12.20 1.88
N GLY A 449 12.36 11.09 1.79
CA GLY A 449 12.58 10.38 0.53
C GLY A 449 11.31 9.92 -0.18
N LEU A 450 10.26 9.52 0.55
CA LEU A 450 8.98 9.08 -0.04
C LEU A 450 8.05 10.23 -0.45
N THR A 451 8.48 11.48 -0.26
CA THR A 451 7.67 12.69 -0.55
C THR A 451 8.38 13.70 -1.43
N THR A 452 9.71 13.70 -1.45
CA THR A 452 10.50 14.65 -2.25
C THR A 452 10.16 14.58 -3.74
N SER A 453 9.85 13.39 -4.24
CA SER A 453 9.46 13.16 -5.64
C SER A 453 8.27 14.02 -6.09
N VAL A 454 7.22 14.18 -5.26
CA VAL A 454 6.07 15.01 -5.62
C VAL A 454 6.41 16.50 -5.64
N LEU A 455 7.31 16.95 -4.77
CA LEU A 455 7.76 18.35 -4.77
C LEU A 455 8.59 18.64 -6.03
N ILE A 456 9.49 17.73 -6.42
CA ILE A 456 10.28 17.86 -7.66
C ILE A 456 9.36 17.89 -8.87
N ASN A 457 8.43 16.94 -8.97
CA ASN A 457 7.55 16.78 -10.14
C ASN A 457 6.62 17.98 -10.36
N ASN A 458 6.28 18.71 -9.29
CA ASN A 458 5.41 19.90 -9.35
C ASN A 458 6.19 21.22 -9.21
N GLU A 459 7.52 21.19 -9.33
CA GLU A 459 8.43 22.35 -9.22
C GLU A 459 8.21 23.16 -7.93
N LEU A 460 7.90 22.46 -6.83
CA LEU A 460 7.65 23.06 -5.53
C LEU A 460 8.97 23.24 -4.74
N PRO A 461 9.04 24.22 -3.84
CA PRO A 461 10.21 24.41 -2.98
C PRO A 461 10.56 23.15 -2.18
N LEU A 462 11.83 22.76 -2.21
CA LEU A 462 12.34 21.64 -1.42
C LEU A 462 12.63 22.07 0.01
N ASN A 463 12.01 21.39 0.98
CA ASN A 463 12.28 21.63 2.40
C ASN A 463 13.76 21.35 2.70
N HIS A 464 14.45 22.37 3.25
CA HIS A 464 15.87 22.31 3.59
C HIS A 464 16.79 21.88 2.43
N ASN A 465 16.40 22.11 1.17
CA ASN A 465 17.10 21.69 -0.04
C ASN A 465 17.38 20.17 -0.08
N LEU A 466 16.51 19.35 0.52
CA LEU A 466 16.62 17.90 0.48
C LEU A 466 15.91 17.36 -0.78
N SER A 467 16.71 16.96 -1.76
CA SER A 467 16.24 16.45 -3.07
C SER A 467 16.35 14.93 -3.24
N ALA A 468 16.80 14.20 -2.23
CA ALA A 468 17.00 12.76 -2.34
C ALA A 468 15.66 12.01 -2.25
N VAL A 469 15.43 11.11 -3.20
CA VAL A 469 14.20 10.33 -3.37
C VAL A 469 14.46 8.87 -2.99
N THR A 470 13.53 8.31 -2.24
CA THR A 470 13.47 6.90 -1.85
C THR A 470 12.21 6.30 -2.46
N ILE A 471 12.31 5.11 -3.03
CA ILE A 471 11.17 4.40 -3.60
C ILE A 471 11.21 2.93 -3.20
N CYS A 472 10.03 2.33 -3.01
CA CYS A 472 9.91 0.97 -2.49
C CYS A 472 8.98 0.11 -3.36
N PRO A 473 9.31 -0.09 -4.66
CA PRO A 473 8.49 -0.91 -5.55
C PRO A 473 8.55 -2.39 -5.15
N GLY A 474 7.48 -3.13 -5.43
CA GLY A 474 7.50 -4.59 -5.32
C GLY A 474 8.34 -5.23 -6.44
N PRO A 475 8.91 -6.43 -6.21
CA PRO A 475 9.85 -7.07 -7.15
C PRO A 475 9.22 -7.43 -8.51
N ASN A 476 7.89 -7.50 -8.58
CA ASN A 476 7.15 -7.74 -9.83
C ASN A 476 7.43 -6.67 -10.90
N LEU A 477 7.93 -5.48 -10.52
CA LEU A 477 8.21 -4.40 -11.46
C LEU A 477 9.38 -4.73 -12.41
N ALA A 478 10.23 -5.71 -12.09
CA ALA A 478 11.31 -6.18 -12.96
C ALA A 478 10.85 -6.71 -14.33
N TYR A 479 9.56 -7.07 -14.45
CA TYR A 479 8.96 -7.59 -15.68
C TYR A 479 8.29 -6.51 -16.52
N PHE A 480 8.36 -5.24 -16.10
CA PHE A 480 7.89 -4.08 -16.85
C PHE A 480 9.11 -3.29 -17.33
N SER A 481 9.08 -2.77 -18.56
CA SER A 481 10.17 -1.95 -19.08
C SER A 481 9.60 -0.77 -19.87
N GLY A 482 9.95 0.44 -19.46
CA GLY A 482 9.40 1.68 -19.99
C GLY A 482 8.41 2.37 -19.06
N THR A 483 7.83 3.45 -19.56
CA THR A 483 6.78 4.25 -18.92
C THR A 483 5.50 4.08 -19.73
N PHE A 484 4.34 4.11 -19.06
CA PHE A 484 3.06 3.82 -19.70
C PHE A 484 2.06 4.93 -19.44
N SER A 485 1.20 5.17 -20.42
CA SER A 485 -0.02 5.95 -20.24
C SER A 485 -1.00 5.23 -19.31
N LEU A 486 -1.99 5.96 -18.78
CA LEU A 486 -3.06 5.35 -18.00
C LEU A 486 -3.81 4.29 -18.83
N ALA A 487 -4.06 4.57 -20.11
CA ALA A 487 -4.77 3.68 -21.01
C ALA A 487 -4.01 2.37 -21.26
N GLU A 488 -2.70 2.44 -21.50
CA GLU A 488 -1.87 1.23 -21.67
C GLU A 488 -1.88 0.34 -20.43
N MET A 489 -1.73 0.93 -19.23
CA MET A 489 -1.76 0.17 -17.97
C MET A 489 -3.14 -0.46 -17.73
N VAL A 490 -4.23 0.28 -17.92
CA VAL A 490 -5.59 -0.25 -17.73
C VAL A 490 -5.92 -1.33 -18.77
N ASN A 491 -5.53 -1.13 -20.03
CA ASN A 491 -5.69 -2.12 -21.08
C ASN A 491 -4.86 -3.38 -20.80
N HIS A 492 -3.70 -3.26 -20.15
CA HIS A 492 -2.93 -4.40 -19.70
C HIS A 492 -3.64 -5.18 -18.59
N ILE A 493 -4.17 -4.48 -17.59
CA ILE A 493 -4.93 -5.05 -16.48
C ILE A 493 -6.14 -5.86 -17.00
N TYR A 494 -6.79 -5.39 -18.07
CA TYR A 494 -7.94 -6.05 -18.70
C TYR A 494 -7.57 -6.94 -19.90
N GLY A 495 -6.28 -7.22 -20.13
CA GLY A 495 -5.83 -8.21 -21.11
C GLY A 495 -5.94 -7.77 -22.58
N ARG A 496 -6.19 -6.49 -22.84
CA ARG A 496 -6.27 -5.93 -24.20
C ARG A 496 -4.89 -5.66 -24.83
N VAL A 497 -3.89 -5.41 -23.99
CA VAL A 497 -2.48 -5.25 -24.40
C VAL A 497 -1.55 -5.98 -23.44
N ASN A 498 -0.34 -6.29 -23.87
CA ASN A 498 0.71 -6.80 -22.99
C ASN A 498 1.89 -5.82 -22.97
N ILE A 499 2.14 -5.23 -21.81
CA ILE A 499 3.24 -4.26 -21.58
C ILE A 499 4.42 -4.87 -20.81
N LEU A 500 4.38 -6.18 -20.54
CA LEU A 500 5.49 -6.89 -19.93
C LEU A 500 6.65 -7.02 -20.91
N ASN A 501 7.86 -7.05 -20.38
CA ASN A 501 9.07 -7.32 -21.16
C ASN A 501 9.18 -8.82 -21.51
N LYS A 502 10.27 -9.19 -22.19
CA LYS A 502 10.49 -10.56 -22.68
C LYS A 502 11.07 -11.53 -21.64
N LEU A 503 11.30 -11.07 -20.40
CA LEU A 503 11.82 -11.95 -19.35
C LEU A 503 10.76 -12.98 -18.97
N TYR A 504 11.21 -14.19 -18.66
CA TYR A 504 10.31 -15.17 -18.05
C TYR A 504 9.85 -14.64 -16.69
N ARG A 505 8.54 -14.51 -16.53
CA ARG A 505 7.90 -14.11 -15.28
C ARG A 505 7.19 -15.33 -14.68
N PRO A 506 7.60 -15.81 -13.49
CA PRO A 506 6.83 -16.80 -12.75
C PRO A 506 5.45 -16.26 -12.38
N ASN A 507 4.46 -17.14 -12.26
CA ASN A 507 3.16 -16.78 -11.70
C ASN A 507 3.32 -16.08 -10.34
N MET A 508 2.47 -15.12 -10.03
CA MET A 508 2.55 -14.33 -8.79
C MET A 508 2.67 -15.16 -7.50
N PHE A 509 2.03 -16.34 -7.45
CA PHE A 509 2.12 -17.28 -6.33
C PHE A 509 3.49 -17.95 -6.24
N ILE A 510 4.07 -18.31 -7.38
CA ILE A 510 5.41 -18.91 -7.45
C ILE A 510 6.48 -17.88 -7.15
N ASN A 511 6.31 -16.66 -7.68
CA ASN A 511 7.21 -15.55 -7.36
C ASN A 511 7.20 -15.25 -5.84
N GLU A 512 6.02 -15.23 -5.21
CA GLU A 512 5.93 -15.11 -3.75
C GLU A 512 6.65 -16.26 -3.03
N LEU A 513 6.43 -17.51 -3.45
CA LEU A 513 7.11 -18.67 -2.88
C LEU A 513 8.64 -18.54 -2.94
N HIS A 514 9.19 -18.10 -4.07
CA HIS A 514 10.64 -17.86 -4.21
C HIS A 514 11.14 -16.82 -3.20
N LEU A 515 10.40 -15.70 -3.03
CA LEU A 515 10.74 -14.68 -2.03
C LEU A 515 10.73 -15.24 -0.60
N TYR A 516 9.78 -16.11 -0.27
CA TYR A 516 9.73 -16.79 1.03
C TYR A 516 10.87 -17.77 1.24
N ILE A 517 11.29 -18.51 0.20
CA ILE A 517 12.45 -19.41 0.26
C ILE A 517 13.74 -18.62 0.50
N ASP A 518 13.92 -17.50 -0.21
CA ASP A 518 15.07 -16.62 -0.03
C ASP A 518 15.10 -16.00 1.37
N TYR A 519 13.94 -15.55 1.86
CA TYR A 519 13.80 -15.06 3.23
C TYR A 519 14.15 -16.13 4.27
N PHE A 520 13.64 -17.36 4.08
CA PHE A 520 13.92 -18.48 4.96
C PHE A 520 15.41 -18.85 4.98
N LYS A 521 16.06 -18.85 3.81
CA LYS A 521 17.51 -19.07 3.66
C LYS A 521 18.31 -18.03 4.43
N LYS A 522 17.96 -16.75 4.33
CA LYS A 522 18.60 -15.67 5.10
C LYS A 522 18.42 -15.88 6.60
N LYS A 523 17.21 -16.22 7.06
CA LYS A 523 16.90 -16.47 8.47
C LYS A 523 17.71 -17.65 9.05
N LEU A 524 17.96 -18.69 8.26
CA LEU A 524 18.81 -19.82 8.64
C LEU A 524 20.28 -19.42 8.74
N ALA A 525 20.79 -18.64 7.78
CA ALA A 525 22.19 -18.21 7.76
C ALA A 525 22.58 -17.33 8.96
N THR A 526 21.64 -16.54 9.49
CA THR A 526 21.86 -15.66 10.65
C THR A 526 21.77 -16.39 12.01
N SER A 527 21.53 -17.70 12.02
CA SER A 527 21.19 -18.47 13.21
C SER A 527 22.30 -19.45 13.61
N SER A 528 23.49 -18.96 13.94
CA SER A 528 24.66 -19.78 14.31
C SER A 528 24.48 -20.58 15.62
N SER A 529 23.61 -20.13 16.53
CA SER A 529 23.16 -20.89 17.69
C SER A 529 21.64 -20.69 17.89
N LEU A 530 20.85 -21.71 17.55
CA LEU A 530 19.39 -21.65 17.67
C LEU A 530 18.94 -22.06 19.08
N THR A 531 18.08 -21.24 19.70
CA THR A 531 17.29 -21.71 20.85
C THR A 531 16.25 -22.73 20.38
N ALA A 532 15.77 -23.60 21.28
CA ALA A 532 14.71 -24.56 20.96
C ALA A 532 13.45 -23.88 20.37
N GLN A 533 13.13 -22.68 20.84
CA GLN A 533 12.01 -21.89 20.32
C GLN A 533 12.26 -21.40 18.88
N GLN A 534 13.47 -20.92 18.58
CA GLN A 534 13.84 -20.47 17.24
C GLN A 534 13.87 -21.66 16.26
N ALA A 535 14.43 -22.80 16.67
CA ALA A 535 14.41 -24.02 15.89
C ALA A 535 12.98 -24.46 15.56
N LYS A 536 12.08 -24.46 16.56
CA LYS A 536 10.65 -24.78 16.36
C LYS A 536 9.98 -23.81 15.40
N SER A 537 10.22 -22.50 15.52
CA SER A 537 9.68 -21.49 14.60
C SER A 537 10.15 -21.74 13.16
N LEU A 538 11.42 -22.07 12.94
CA LEU A 538 11.96 -22.40 11.62
C LEU A 538 11.38 -23.69 11.05
N GLN A 539 11.15 -24.71 11.89
CA GLN A 539 10.46 -25.94 11.48
C GLN A 539 9.02 -25.67 11.07
N THR A 540 8.29 -24.85 11.84
CA THR A 540 6.92 -24.43 11.48
C THR A 540 6.92 -23.67 10.16
N PHE A 541 7.87 -22.75 9.97
CA PHE A 541 8.01 -22.00 8.72
C PHE A 541 8.18 -22.94 7.51
N LYS A 542 9.14 -23.87 7.59
CA LYS A 542 9.38 -24.87 6.54
C LYS A 542 8.16 -25.74 6.27
N LYS A 543 7.48 -26.20 7.33
CA LYS A 543 6.27 -27.00 7.21
C LYS A 543 5.17 -26.24 6.46
N ASN A 544 4.96 -24.98 6.81
CA ASN A 544 3.95 -24.13 6.17
C ASN A 544 4.27 -23.91 4.68
N LEU A 545 5.55 -23.70 4.33
CA LEU A 545 5.97 -23.61 2.91
C LEU A 545 5.67 -24.90 2.14
N LEU A 546 6.02 -26.06 2.70
CA LEU A 546 5.76 -27.35 2.04
C LEU A 546 4.25 -27.61 1.86
N SER A 547 3.43 -27.25 2.87
CA SER A 547 1.97 -27.31 2.75
C SER A 547 1.42 -26.34 1.70
N GLY A 548 1.98 -25.14 1.60
CA GLY A 548 1.63 -24.17 0.56
C GLY A 548 2.02 -24.63 -0.85
N ILE A 549 3.18 -25.27 -1.01
CA ILE A 549 3.60 -25.88 -2.28
C ILE A 549 2.64 -26.97 -2.72
N GLU A 550 2.23 -27.84 -1.80
CA GLU A 550 1.26 -28.90 -2.09
C GLU A 550 -0.10 -28.33 -2.53
N TYR A 551 -0.57 -27.27 -1.84
CA TYR A 551 -1.75 -26.54 -2.28
C TYR A 551 -1.58 -25.97 -3.70
N TYR A 552 -0.43 -25.37 -4.03
CA TYR A 552 -0.16 -24.84 -5.36
C TYR A 552 -0.08 -25.91 -6.45
N LYS A 553 0.40 -27.12 -6.14
CA LYS A 553 0.38 -28.25 -7.09
C LYS A 553 -1.05 -28.61 -7.49
N GLN A 554 -1.97 -28.60 -6.54
CA GLN A 554 -3.39 -28.85 -6.79
C GLN A 554 -4.04 -27.65 -7.50
N LEU A 555 -3.67 -26.43 -7.11
CA LEU A 555 -4.15 -25.19 -7.73
C LEU A 555 -3.76 -25.07 -9.21
N ALA A 556 -2.62 -25.64 -9.62
CA ALA A 556 -2.13 -25.62 -11.00
C ALA A 556 -3.18 -26.12 -12.01
N GLU A 557 -4.08 -27.02 -11.59
CA GLU A 557 -5.15 -27.57 -12.42
C GLU A 557 -6.33 -26.61 -12.66
N GLN A 558 -6.37 -25.50 -11.91
CA GLN A 558 -7.45 -24.51 -11.96
C GLN A 558 -7.13 -23.33 -12.89
N PHE A 559 -5.89 -23.18 -13.35
CA PHE A 559 -5.47 -22.11 -14.26
C PHE A 559 -5.90 -22.37 -15.72
N LYS A 560 -7.21 -22.37 -15.97
CA LYS A 560 -7.79 -22.75 -17.27
C LYS A 560 -7.44 -21.81 -18.44
N LYS A 561 -7.01 -20.58 -18.14
CA LYS A 561 -6.70 -19.53 -19.13
C LYS A 561 -5.20 -19.43 -19.45
N GLU A 562 -4.38 -20.22 -18.76
CA GLU A 562 -2.94 -20.29 -19.03
C GLU A 562 -2.60 -21.44 -20.00
N SER A 563 -1.46 -21.34 -20.67
CA SER A 563 -1.01 -22.39 -21.60
C SER A 563 -0.53 -23.64 -20.86
N ASN A 564 -0.58 -24.79 -21.53
CA ASN A 564 -0.08 -26.05 -20.97
C ASN A 564 1.42 -25.97 -20.66
N GLU A 565 2.20 -25.27 -21.48
CA GLU A 565 3.63 -25.04 -21.25
C GLU A 565 3.86 -24.20 -19.99
N TYR A 566 3.05 -23.16 -19.77
CA TYR A 566 3.13 -22.33 -18.57
C TYR A 566 2.79 -23.13 -17.30
N ILE A 567 1.72 -23.94 -17.34
CA ILE A 567 1.35 -24.82 -16.22
C ILE A 567 2.44 -25.88 -15.96
N ALA A 568 3.05 -26.46 -17.01
CA ALA A 568 4.14 -27.41 -16.87
C ALA A 568 5.38 -26.76 -16.22
N GLN A 569 5.72 -25.53 -16.62
CA GLN A 569 6.80 -24.76 -16.02
C GLN A 569 6.52 -24.45 -14.55
N MET A 570 5.30 -24.01 -14.22
CA MET A 570 4.86 -23.78 -12.85
C MET A 570 5.01 -25.04 -11.97
N ARG A 571 4.63 -26.21 -12.48
CA ARG A 571 4.80 -27.50 -11.77
C ARG A 571 6.27 -27.83 -11.54
N ALA A 572 7.12 -27.61 -12.55
CA ALA A 572 8.57 -27.83 -12.41
C ALA A 572 9.21 -26.89 -11.37
N GLU A 573 8.79 -25.62 -11.32
CA GLU A 573 9.24 -24.66 -10.29
C GLU A 573 8.82 -25.10 -8.88
N LEU A 574 7.60 -25.61 -8.71
CA LEU A 574 7.12 -26.16 -7.45
C LEU A 574 7.93 -27.39 -7.01
N ASP A 575 8.25 -28.30 -7.92
CA ASP A 575 9.09 -29.47 -7.63
C ASP A 575 10.52 -29.05 -7.22
N ASN A 576 11.10 -28.09 -7.92
CA ASN A 576 12.41 -27.52 -7.58
C ASN A 576 12.41 -26.84 -6.20
N ALA A 577 11.31 -26.15 -5.84
CA ALA A 577 11.13 -25.56 -4.52
C ALA A 577 11.12 -26.63 -3.41
N VAL A 578 10.43 -27.75 -3.61
CA VAL A 578 10.46 -28.89 -2.66
C VAL A 578 11.87 -29.44 -2.52
N MET A 579 12.57 -29.67 -3.63
CA MET A 579 13.95 -30.18 -3.60
C MET A 579 14.87 -29.24 -2.83
N THR A 580 14.77 -27.93 -3.10
CA THR A 580 15.56 -26.89 -2.42
C THR A 580 15.32 -26.89 -0.92
N LEU A 581 14.05 -26.92 -0.48
CA LEU A 581 13.70 -26.94 0.93
C LEU A 581 14.16 -28.23 1.62
N ASN A 582 14.35 -29.34 0.91
CA ASN A 582 14.85 -30.60 1.48
C ASN A 582 16.37 -30.69 1.57
N LEU A 583 17.12 -29.72 1.03
CA LEU A 583 18.58 -29.69 1.18
C LEU A 583 19.00 -29.56 2.65
N PRO A 584 20.16 -30.13 3.06
CA PRO A 584 20.65 -30.02 4.43
C PRO A 584 20.79 -28.58 4.94
N SER A 585 21.14 -27.63 4.06
CA SER A 585 21.25 -26.20 4.40
C SER A 585 19.90 -25.55 4.78
N PHE A 586 18.78 -26.23 4.51
CA PHE A 586 17.42 -25.81 4.86
C PHE A 586 16.82 -26.62 6.02
N ASN A 587 17.64 -27.41 6.72
CA ASN A 587 17.25 -28.09 7.95
C ASN A 587 17.70 -27.26 9.16
N PRO A 588 16.79 -26.73 9.98
CA PRO A 588 17.19 -26.17 11.27
C PRO A 588 17.81 -27.31 12.09
N CYS A 589 19.11 -27.20 12.40
CA CYS A 589 19.86 -28.22 13.12
C CYS A 589 19.07 -28.70 14.35
N PRO A 590 18.90 -30.01 14.58
CA PRO A 590 18.38 -30.48 15.85
C PRO A 590 19.37 -30.08 16.94
N THR A 591 18.87 -29.40 17.98
CA THR A 591 19.57 -29.33 19.26
C THR A 591 19.80 -30.76 19.73
N VAL A 592 21.07 -31.13 19.94
CA VAL A 592 21.44 -32.32 20.72
C VAL A 592 20.89 -32.18 22.13
#